data_AF-E7A8Y0-F1
#
_entry.id   AF-E7A8Y0-F1
#
_cell.length_a   1.000
_cell.length_b   1.000
_cell.length_c   1.000
_cell.angle_alpha   90.00
_cell.angle_beta   90.00
_cell.angle_gamma   90.00
#
_symmetry.space_group_name_H-M   'P 1'
#
loop_
_entity.id
_entity.type
_entity.pdbx_description
1 polymer ?
#
loop_
_entity_poly.entity_id
_entity_poly.type
_entity_poly.pdbx_seq_one_letter_code
_entity_poly.pdbx_strand_id
1 'polypeptide(L)'
;MVSYVAGLFYSTNGDSKGIDDLKEAYGISQIPLLAQDIKHFESHDPKKMTWVIVEDGMQPTLEEFKITEFNFALPLLKPGKDFHKTFQISASGKAENLAVLSHFNAVVQKEYQTTLPAIKARAITSAILKTGAEAGLVGGGAAVGGSAGLAMQATGAGLAMLNKATTAADIRSSNVFPNTVYAGRVDSGTDFSLVIDGASTPFKFVTCAGKSAPSANQVCSDANNIIFVRTFPVANTIKVLTLK
;
A
#
# COMPACT_ATOMS: atom_id res chain seq x y z
N MET A 1 1.42 8.30 6.27
CA MET A 1 1.05 7.31 7.30
C MET A 1 2.10 7.20 8.40
N VAL A 2 3.35 6.80 8.09
CA VAL A 2 4.39 6.56 9.12
C VAL A 2 4.61 7.78 10.01
N SER A 3 4.84 8.98 9.44
CA SER A 3 5.01 10.21 10.21
C SER A 3 3.76 10.56 11.04
N TYR A 4 2.55 10.23 10.57
CA TYR A 4 1.34 10.48 11.37
C TYR A 4 1.27 9.57 12.61
N VAL A 5 1.47 8.26 12.44
CA VAL A 5 1.45 7.30 13.56
C VAL A 5 2.59 7.56 14.54
N ALA A 6 3.79 7.84 14.04
CA ALA A 6 4.94 8.23 14.86
C ALA A 6 4.67 9.53 15.62
N GLY A 7 4.12 10.52 14.92
CA GLY A 7 3.73 11.80 15.51
C GLY A 7 2.72 11.66 16.63
N LEU A 8 1.68 10.85 16.44
CA LEU A 8 0.72 10.53 17.52
C LEU A 8 1.43 9.85 18.70
N PHE A 9 2.22 8.81 18.44
CA PHE A 9 2.92 8.07 19.50
C PHE A 9 3.85 8.98 20.31
N TYR A 10 4.73 9.73 19.67
CA TYR A 10 5.68 10.61 20.35
C TYR A 10 4.97 11.76 21.08
N SER A 11 3.98 12.39 20.44
CA SER A 11 3.24 13.51 21.07
C SER A 11 2.47 13.05 22.30
N THR A 12 1.87 11.85 22.27
CA THR A 12 1.17 11.30 23.46
C THR A 12 2.11 10.98 24.62
N ASN A 13 3.37 10.64 24.34
CA ASN A 13 4.41 10.44 25.34
C ASN A 13 5.06 11.76 25.83
N GLY A 14 4.61 12.92 25.33
CA GLY A 14 5.18 14.22 25.67
C GLY A 14 6.50 14.55 24.98
N ASP A 15 6.88 13.80 23.93
CA ASP A 15 8.06 14.08 23.13
C ASP A 15 7.74 15.13 22.06
N SER A 16 8.46 16.25 22.08
CA SER A 16 8.27 17.38 21.16
C SER A 16 8.51 17.00 19.69
N LYS A 17 9.30 15.95 19.43
CA LYS A 17 9.50 15.42 18.07
C LYS A 17 8.18 15.00 17.42
N GLY A 18 7.20 14.55 18.22
CA GLY A 18 5.92 14.12 17.69
C GLY A 18 5.18 15.20 16.91
N ILE A 19 5.30 16.46 17.33
CA ILE A 19 4.67 17.59 16.64
C ILE A 19 5.32 17.82 15.27
N ASP A 20 6.63 17.66 15.15
CA ASP A 20 7.35 17.79 13.88
C ASP A 20 6.94 16.69 12.89
N ASP A 21 6.81 15.45 13.37
CA ASP A 21 6.33 14.32 12.56
C ASP A 21 4.87 14.54 12.09
N LEU A 22 4.01 15.12 12.94
CA LEU A 22 2.65 15.52 12.56
C LEU A 22 2.63 16.65 11.52
N LYS A 23 3.54 17.64 11.65
CA LYS A 23 3.69 18.73 10.67
C LYS A 23 4.18 18.22 9.32
N GLU A 24 5.10 17.25 9.30
CA GLU A 24 5.52 16.57 8.08
C GLU A 24 4.32 15.87 7.42
N ALA A 25 3.55 15.09 8.19
CA ALA A 25 2.37 14.42 7.68
C ALA A 25 1.31 15.39 7.16
N TYR A 26 1.17 16.57 7.79
CA TYR A 26 0.28 17.64 7.34
C TYR A 26 0.79 18.31 6.06
N GLY A 27 2.10 18.53 5.94
CA GLY A 27 2.70 19.08 4.72
C GLY A 27 2.42 18.24 3.47
N ILE A 28 2.28 16.92 3.64
CA ILE A 28 1.96 15.99 2.54
C ILE A 28 0.46 15.89 2.29
N SER A 29 -0.34 15.70 3.34
CA SER A 29 -1.78 15.37 3.20
C SER A 29 -2.70 16.59 3.19
N GLN A 30 -2.30 17.67 3.87
CA GLN A 30 -3.06 18.91 4.08
C GLN A 30 -4.47 18.71 4.65
N ILE A 31 -4.74 17.57 5.30
CA ILE A 31 -6.10 17.28 5.79
C ILE A 31 -6.41 18.05 7.09
N PRO A 32 -7.65 18.55 7.28
CA PRO A 32 -8.03 19.30 8.48
C PRO A 32 -7.84 18.54 9.80
N LEU A 33 -8.01 17.21 9.78
CA LEU A 33 -7.82 16.35 10.95
C LEU A 33 -6.42 16.53 11.55
N LEU A 34 -5.38 16.54 10.72
CA LEU A 34 -4.00 16.67 11.19
C LEU A 34 -3.72 18.06 11.76
N ALA A 35 -4.28 19.11 11.16
CA ALA A 35 -4.17 20.46 11.72
C ALA A 35 -4.81 20.55 13.12
N GLN A 36 -5.94 19.86 13.33
CA GLN A 36 -6.58 19.78 14.64
C GLN A 36 -5.77 18.96 15.65
N ASP A 37 -5.09 17.90 15.21
CA ASP A 37 -4.21 17.10 16.06
C ASP A 37 -2.96 17.90 16.47
N ILE A 38 -2.32 18.59 15.53
CA ILE A 38 -1.17 19.49 15.81
C ILE A 38 -1.58 20.53 16.85
N LYS A 39 -2.72 21.21 16.65
CA LYS A 39 -3.22 22.22 17.59
C LYS A 39 -3.50 21.64 18.97
N HIS A 40 -4.09 20.45 19.04
CA HIS A 40 -4.38 19.76 20.30
C HIS A 40 -3.08 19.53 21.09
N PHE A 41 -2.04 18.97 20.46
CA PHE A 41 -0.76 18.74 21.12
C PHE A 41 0.02 20.02 21.43
N GLU A 42 0.03 21.02 20.55
CA GLU A 42 0.68 22.32 20.81
C GLU A 42 0.03 23.07 21.98
N SER A 43 -1.29 22.94 22.15
CA SER A 43 -2.02 23.54 23.27
C SER A 43 -1.86 22.80 24.60
N HIS A 44 -1.18 21.63 24.61
CA HIS A 44 -1.05 20.75 25.77
C HIS A 44 -2.41 20.40 26.41
N ASP A 45 -3.44 20.24 25.57
CA ASP A 45 -4.79 19.90 26.03
C ASP A 45 -4.77 18.52 26.71
N PRO A 46 -5.20 18.40 27.98
CA PRO A 46 -5.14 17.14 28.72
C PRO A 46 -6.19 16.12 28.25
N LYS A 47 -7.15 16.53 27.39
CA LYS A 47 -8.23 15.68 26.91
C LYS A 47 -7.68 14.48 26.15
N LYS A 48 -8.03 13.28 26.60
CA LYS A 48 -7.63 12.04 25.93
C LYS A 48 -8.40 11.85 24.64
N MET A 49 -7.74 11.29 23.64
CA MET A 49 -8.30 11.07 22.31
C MET A 49 -8.14 9.61 21.86
N THR A 50 -9.06 9.18 21.00
CA THR A 50 -8.96 7.91 20.28
C THR A 50 -8.87 8.19 18.80
N TRP A 51 -7.75 7.83 18.17
CA TRP A 51 -7.58 7.90 16.72
C TRP A 51 -7.94 6.57 16.09
N VAL A 52 -8.64 6.61 14.95
CA VAL A 52 -8.97 5.43 14.15
C VAL A 52 -8.19 5.55 12.84
N ILE A 53 -7.34 4.57 12.55
CA ILE A 53 -6.53 4.50 11.34
C ILE A 53 -6.95 3.25 10.58
N VAL A 54 -7.39 3.43 9.33
CA VAL A 54 -7.85 2.33 8.48
C VAL A 54 -6.94 2.20 7.27
N GLU A 55 -6.30 1.05 7.13
CA GLU A 55 -5.62 0.62 5.91
C GLU A 55 -6.60 -0.17 5.04
N ASP A 56 -6.89 0.33 3.84
CA ASP A 56 -7.77 -0.33 2.87
C ASP A 56 -7.09 -0.65 1.54
N GLY A 57 -7.52 -1.77 0.98
CA GLY A 57 -7.18 -2.15 -0.37
C GLY A 57 -5.79 -2.76 -0.51
N MET A 58 -5.37 -2.82 -1.76
CA MET A 58 -4.08 -3.32 -2.18
C MET A 58 -3.43 -2.30 -3.10
N GLN A 59 -2.17 -1.95 -2.80
CA GLN A 59 -1.40 -1.04 -3.62
C GLN A 59 -1.26 -1.52 -5.08
N PRO A 60 -0.86 -0.66 -6.03
CA PRO A 60 -0.55 -1.08 -7.39
C PRO A 60 0.52 -2.15 -7.43
N THR A 61 0.37 -3.11 -8.34
CA THR A 61 1.28 -4.25 -8.46
C THR A 61 1.81 -4.36 -9.89
N LEU A 62 2.99 -4.97 -10.02
CA LEU A 62 3.51 -5.34 -11.34
C LEU A 62 2.96 -6.70 -11.74
N GLU A 63 2.39 -6.76 -12.92
CA GLU A 63 2.02 -8.01 -13.56
C GLU A 63 2.77 -8.19 -14.87
N GLU A 64 2.93 -9.45 -15.27
CA GLU A 64 3.64 -9.79 -16.48
C GLU A 64 2.68 -9.90 -17.67
N PHE A 65 2.93 -9.14 -18.72
CA PHE A 65 2.30 -9.31 -20.02
C PHE A 65 3.25 -10.04 -20.96
N LYS A 66 2.88 -11.24 -21.40
CA LYS A 66 3.66 -12.04 -22.35
C LYS A 66 3.01 -12.03 -23.73
N ILE A 67 3.84 -11.84 -24.75
CA ILE A 67 3.55 -12.27 -26.12
C ILE A 67 4.49 -13.42 -26.44
N THR A 68 3.96 -14.63 -26.35
CA THR A 68 4.71 -15.90 -26.43
C THR A 68 5.30 -16.14 -27.82
N GLU A 69 4.69 -15.54 -28.85
CA GLU A 69 5.07 -15.62 -30.26
C GLU A 69 6.36 -14.83 -30.55
N PHE A 70 6.67 -13.81 -29.75
CA PHE A 70 7.83 -12.93 -29.94
C PHE A 70 8.84 -12.97 -28.79
N ASN A 71 8.75 -13.97 -27.90
CA ASN A 71 9.62 -14.09 -26.72
C ASN A 71 9.69 -12.77 -25.94
N PHE A 72 8.53 -12.12 -25.79
CA PHE A 72 8.41 -10.78 -25.27
C PHE A 72 7.61 -10.79 -23.98
N ALA A 73 8.21 -10.26 -22.92
CA ALA A 73 7.51 -10.02 -21.65
C ALA A 73 7.72 -8.57 -21.23
N LEU A 74 6.64 -7.91 -20.82
CA LEU A 74 6.66 -6.57 -20.26
C LEU A 74 6.02 -6.56 -18.87
N PRO A 75 6.61 -5.83 -17.91
CA PRO A 75 5.90 -5.49 -16.69
C PRO A 75 4.80 -4.46 -17.02
N LEU A 76 3.57 -4.77 -16.65
CA LEU A 76 2.43 -3.87 -16.63
C LEU A 76 2.13 -3.49 -15.19
N LEU A 77 2.00 -2.19 -14.93
CA LEU A 77 1.49 -1.72 -13.64
C LEU A 77 -0.02 -1.90 -13.63
N LYS A 78 -0.52 -2.80 -12.78
CA LYS A 78 -1.94 -2.85 -12.45
C LYS A 78 -2.24 -1.80 -11.38
N PRO A 79 -3.28 -0.96 -11.57
CA PRO A 79 -3.72 -0.02 -10.56
C PRO A 79 -4.04 -0.73 -9.25
N GLY A 80 -3.80 -0.03 -8.15
CA GLY A 80 -4.26 -0.46 -6.83
C GLY A 80 -5.79 -0.51 -6.78
N LYS A 81 -6.31 -1.27 -5.82
CA LYS A 81 -7.75 -1.50 -5.65
C LYS A 81 -8.14 -1.30 -4.19
N ASP A 82 -9.15 -0.48 -3.96
CA ASP A 82 -9.84 -0.40 -2.67
C ASP A 82 -10.77 -1.62 -2.49
N PHE A 83 -10.87 -2.13 -1.26
CA PHE A 83 -11.75 -3.25 -0.93
C PHE A 83 -13.14 -2.77 -0.51
N HIS A 84 -13.19 -1.61 0.14
CA HIS A 84 -14.41 -0.99 0.64
C HIS A 84 -14.58 0.42 0.06
N LYS A 85 -15.81 0.95 0.15
CA LYS A 85 -16.15 2.26 -0.44
C LYS A 85 -16.31 3.34 0.61
N THR A 86 -16.82 2.99 1.79
CA THR A 86 -17.13 3.96 2.83
C THR A 86 -16.57 3.57 4.18
N PHE A 87 -16.04 4.58 4.88
CA PHE A 87 -15.51 4.46 6.23
C PHE A 87 -16.02 5.63 7.07
N GLN A 88 -16.72 5.33 8.14
CA GLN A 88 -17.37 6.33 8.98
C GLN A 88 -17.19 6.03 10.46
N ILE A 89 -17.13 7.09 11.26
CA ILE A 89 -17.31 7.02 12.71
C ILE A 89 -18.72 7.50 13.01
N SER A 90 -19.51 6.67 13.67
CA SER A 90 -20.84 7.03 14.17
C SER A 90 -20.80 7.21 15.68
N ALA A 91 -21.03 8.43 16.17
CA ALA A 91 -21.07 8.77 17.58
C ALA A 91 -22.22 9.74 17.85
N SER A 92 -22.94 9.57 18.97
CA SER A 92 -24.02 10.48 19.38
C SER A 92 -25.06 10.79 18.29
N GLY A 93 -25.40 9.79 17.46
CA GLY A 93 -26.38 9.91 16.38
C GLY A 93 -25.88 10.64 15.13
N LYS A 94 -24.60 10.98 15.04
CA LYS A 94 -23.96 11.58 13.86
C LYS A 94 -22.93 10.60 13.28
N ALA A 95 -22.92 10.48 11.95
CA ALA A 95 -21.92 9.72 11.21
C ALA A 95 -21.02 10.69 10.44
N GLU A 96 -19.72 10.58 10.65
CA GLU A 96 -18.69 11.39 9.99
C GLU A 96 -17.75 10.49 9.19
N ASN A 97 -17.44 10.88 7.95
CA ASN A 97 -16.51 10.13 7.11
C ASN A 97 -15.08 10.27 7.65
N LEU A 98 -14.32 9.18 7.59
CA LEU A 98 -12.88 9.25 7.82
C LEU A 98 -12.20 10.07 6.71
N ALA A 99 -11.19 10.84 7.09
CA ALA A 99 -10.40 11.61 6.15
C ALA A 99 -9.35 10.73 5.47
N VAL A 100 -9.08 10.96 4.18
CA VAL A 100 -8.04 10.25 3.44
C VAL A 100 -6.68 10.80 3.87
N LEU A 101 -5.89 10.01 4.60
CA LEU A 101 -4.55 10.39 5.05
C LEU A 101 -3.51 10.24 3.93
N SER A 102 -3.60 9.17 3.15
CA SER A 102 -2.70 8.93 2.02
C SER A 102 -3.29 7.95 1.03
N HIS A 103 -2.96 8.13 -0.25
CA HIS A 103 -3.37 7.25 -1.34
C HIS A 103 -2.14 6.76 -2.12
N PHE A 104 -1.77 5.49 -1.94
CA PHE A 104 -0.56 4.90 -2.50
C PHE A 104 -0.59 4.81 -4.02
N ASN A 105 -1.76 4.66 -4.64
CA ASN A 105 -1.88 4.61 -6.10
C ASN A 105 -1.25 5.84 -6.78
N ALA A 106 -1.42 7.03 -6.20
CA ALA A 106 -0.92 8.27 -6.79
C ALA A 106 0.60 8.38 -6.70
N VAL A 107 1.18 7.93 -5.58
CA VAL A 107 2.62 7.92 -5.34
C VAL A 107 3.30 6.89 -6.24
N VAL A 108 2.80 5.66 -6.21
CA VAL A 108 3.34 4.54 -6.97
C VAL A 108 3.19 4.78 -8.48
N GLN A 109 2.05 5.27 -8.96
CA GLN A 109 1.92 5.62 -10.38
C GLN A 109 2.92 6.69 -10.82
N LYS A 110 3.20 7.71 -9.99
CA LYS A 110 4.15 8.78 -10.35
C LYS A 110 5.58 8.26 -10.44
N GLU A 111 5.98 7.39 -9.51
CA GLU A 111 7.30 6.77 -9.50
C GLU A 111 7.47 5.75 -10.66
N TYR A 112 6.43 4.95 -10.91
CA TYR A 112 6.42 4.03 -12.04
C TYR A 112 6.30 4.72 -13.40
N GLN A 113 5.57 5.82 -13.55
CA GLN A 113 5.55 6.62 -14.79
C GLN A 113 6.96 7.12 -15.16
N THR A 114 7.79 7.40 -14.15
CA THR A 114 9.17 7.84 -14.35
C THR A 114 10.10 6.69 -14.77
N THR A 115 9.87 5.48 -14.27
CA THR A 115 10.77 4.32 -14.46
C THR A 115 10.32 3.36 -15.58
N LEU A 116 9.02 3.23 -15.85
CA LEU A 116 8.43 2.35 -16.87
C LEU A 116 8.95 2.60 -18.29
N PRO A 117 9.17 3.83 -18.77
CA PRO A 117 9.68 4.06 -20.11
C PRO A 117 11.06 3.42 -20.33
N ALA A 118 11.95 3.53 -19.34
CA ALA A 118 13.29 2.92 -19.40
C ALA A 118 13.23 1.39 -19.35
N ILE A 119 12.34 0.82 -18.51
CA ILE A 119 12.13 -0.63 -18.41
C ILE A 119 11.53 -1.18 -19.72
N LYS A 120 10.52 -0.50 -20.28
CA LYS A 120 9.91 -0.87 -21.57
C LYS A 120 10.92 -0.76 -22.71
N ALA A 121 11.70 0.31 -22.78
CA ALA A 121 12.75 0.47 -23.78
C ALA A 121 13.76 -0.68 -23.71
N ARG A 122 14.26 -1.02 -22.51
CA ARG A 122 15.19 -2.13 -22.31
C ARG A 122 14.59 -3.48 -22.73
N ALA A 123 13.35 -3.74 -22.36
CA ALA A 123 12.65 -4.98 -22.72
C ALA A 123 12.39 -5.08 -24.24
N ILE A 124 11.96 -3.99 -24.88
CA ILE A 124 11.78 -3.90 -26.34
C ILE A 124 13.12 -4.09 -27.07
N THR A 125 14.17 -3.37 -26.67
CA THR A 125 15.51 -3.52 -27.26
C THR A 125 16.04 -4.95 -27.09
N SER A 126 15.83 -5.57 -25.91
CA SER A 126 16.25 -6.94 -25.65
C SER A 126 15.49 -7.96 -26.51
N ALA A 127 14.20 -7.75 -26.73
CA ALA A 127 13.40 -8.62 -27.58
C ALA A 127 13.78 -8.45 -29.06
N ILE A 128 13.99 -7.22 -29.54
CA ILE A 128 14.48 -6.98 -30.91
C ILE A 128 15.85 -7.63 -31.13
N LEU A 129 16.78 -7.50 -30.17
CA LEU A 129 18.09 -8.15 -30.25
C LEU A 129 18.00 -9.67 -30.26
N LYS A 130 17.15 -10.28 -29.43
CA LYS A 130 16.96 -11.74 -29.40
C LYS A 130 16.32 -12.27 -30.68
N THR A 131 15.28 -11.60 -31.18
CA THR A 131 14.62 -11.97 -32.45
C THR A 131 15.56 -11.79 -33.65
N GLY A 132 16.35 -10.71 -33.66
CA GLY A 132 17.37 -10.48 -34.70
C GLY A 132 18.51 -11.50 -34.66
N ALA A 133 18.96 -11.91 -33.47
CA ALA A 133 19.98 -12.94 -33.31
C ALA A 133 19.46 -14.34 -33.71
N GLU A 134 18.22 -14.69 -33.36
CA GLU A 134 17.57 -15.94 -33.77
C GLU A 134 17.43 -16.02 -35.30
N ALA A 135 17.01 -14.94 -35.95
CA ALA A 135 16.92 -14.87 -37.42
C ALA A 135 18.29 -14.99 -38.11
N GLY A 136 19.33 -14.34 -37.55
CA GLY A 136 20.70 -14.41 -38.08
C GLY A 136 21.35 -15.79 -37.95
N LEU A 137 21.11 -16.49 -36.83
CA LEU A 137 21.61 -17.85 -36.60
C LEU A 137 20.93 -18.89 -37.51
N VAL A 138 19.62 -18.78 -37.73
CA VAL A 138 18.88 -19.66 -38.66
C VAL A 138 19.29 -19.39 -40.11
N GLY A 139 19.43 -18.12 -40.51
CA GLY A 139 19.91 -17.74 -41.84
C GLY A 139 21.36 -18.18 -42.12
N GLY A 140 22.25 -18.06 -41.13
CA GLY A 140 23.63 -18.53 -41.23
C GLY A 140 23.76 -20.07 -41.27
N GLY A 141 22.93 -20.79 -40.51
CA GLY A 141 22.90 -22.26 -40.51
C GLY A 141 22.33 -22.88 -41.79
N ALA A 142 21.47 -22.16 -42.52
CA ALA A 142 20.97 -22.59 -43.83
C ALA A 142 22.00 -22.38 -44.97
N ALA A 143 22.90 -21.40 -44.82
CA ALA A 143 23.95 -21.10 -45.80
C ALA A 143 25.17 -22.04 -45.69
N VAL A 144 25.41 -22.62 -44.51
CA VAL A 144 26.51 -23.56 -44.25
C VAL A 144 25.99 -25.00 -44.37
N GLY A 145 25.92 -25.54 -45.59
CA GLY A 145 25.45 -26.90 -45.84
C GLY A 145 26.26 -27.98 -45.11
N GLY A 146 25.62 -29.11 -44.80
CA GLY A 146 26.25 -30.28 -44.15
C GLY A 146 25.97 -30.41 -42.65
N SER A 147 26.72 -31.27 -41.97
CA SER A 147 26.56 -31.58 -40.53
C SER A 147 26.76 -30.34 -39.63
N ALA A 148 27.56 -29.38 -40.07
CA ALA A 148 27.74 -28.09 -39.39
C ALA A 148 26.47 -27.22 -39.42
N GLY A 149 25.74 -27.19 -40.54
CA GLY A 149 24.46 -26.47 -40.64
C GLY A 149 23.35 -27.09 -39.80
N LEU A 150 23.31 -28.42 -39.73
CA LEU A 150 22.39 -29.18 -38.87
C LEU A 150 22.66 -28.97 -37.38
N ALA A 151 23.93 -28.95 -36.97
CA ALA A 151 24.33 -28.64 -35.60
C ALA A 151 23.95 -27.21 -35.21
N MET A 152 24.23 -26.24 -36.09
CA MET A 152 23.88 -24.82 -35.90
C MET A 152 22.36 -24.60 -35.76
N GLN A 153 21.55 -25.25 -36.60
CA GLN A 153 20.09 -25.21 -36.51
C GLN A 153 19.55 -25.82 -35.21
N ALA A 154 20.13 -26.96 -34.76
CA ALA A 154 19.73 -27.59 -33.50
C ALA A 154 20.09 -26.71 -32.28
N THR A 155 21.28 -26.08 -32.26
CA THR A 155 21.62 -25.08 -31.23
C THR A 155 20.72 -23.85 -31.30
N GLY A 156 20.37 -23.36 -32.50
CA GLY A 156 19.47 -22.22 -32.66
C GLY A 156 18.06 -22.51 -32.13
N ALA A 157 17.51 -23.69 -32.42
CA ALA A 157 16.22 -24.13 -31.89
C ALA A 157 16.26 -24.35 -30.36
N GLY A 158 17.36 -24.92 -29.84
CA GLY A 158 17.58 -25.11 -28.40
C GLY A 158 17.68 -23.77 -27.65
N LEU A 159 18.41 -22.79 -28.20
CA LEU A 159 18.51 -21.43 -27.67
C LEU A 159 17.17 -20.68 -27.74
N ALA A 160 16.40 -20.82 -28.81
CA ALA A 160 15.07 -20.21 -28.92
C ALA A 160 14.09 -20.81 -27.89
N MET A 161 14.17 -22.11 -27.64
CA MET A 161 13.36 -22.79 -26.61
C MET A 161 13.78 -22.40 -25.19
N LEU A 162 15.10 -22.27 -24.93
CA LEU A 162 15.65 -21.76 -23.68
C LEU A 162 15.24 -20.29 -23.46
N ASN A 163 15.34 -19.43 -24.48
CA ASN A 163 14.91 -18.04 -24.42
C ASN A 163 13.40 -17.91 -24.17
N LYS A 164 12.57 -18.79 -24.75
CA LYS A 164 11.13 -18.91 -24.43
C LYS A 164 10.91 -19.23 -22.96
N ALA A 165 11.68 -20.16 -22.41
CA ALA A 165 11.56 -20.58 -21.02
C ALA A 165 12.10 -19.55 -20.02
N THR A 166 13.12 -18.77 -20.39
CA THR A 166 13.80 -17.82 -19.48
C THR A 166 13.36 -16.37 -19.62
N THR A 167 12.39 -16.06 -20.48
CA THR A 167 11.84 -14.70 -20.58
C THR A 167 10.77 -14.51 -19.51
N ALA A 168 11.21 -13.93 -18.39
CA ALA A 168 10.37 -13.46 -17.32
C ALA A 168 10.68 -11.98 -17.03
N ALA A 169 9.66 -11.14 -16.97
CA ALA A 169 9.77 -9.79 -16.42
C ALA A 169 9.95 -9.87 -14.91
N ASP A 170 10.80 -9.01 -14.34
CA ASP A 170 10.90 -8.89 -12.88
C ASP A 170 9.64 -8.20 -12.35
N ILE A 171 8.72 -8.98 -11.81
CA ILE A 171 7.43 -8.54 -11.24
C ILE A 171 7.43 -8.52 -9.71
N ARG A 172 8.60 -8.58 -9.06
CA ARG A 172 8.67 -8.63 -7.60
C ARG A 172 8.24 -7.29 -6.99
N SER A 173 6.94 -7.15 -6.70
CA SER A 173 6.38 -6.08 -5.86
C SER A 173 5.83 -6.66 -4.56
N SER A 174 6.09 -5.99 -3.43
CA SER A 174 5.55 -6.39 -2.14
C SER A 174 4.06 -6.02 -2.06
N ASN A 175 3.14 -6.99 -2.10
CA ASN A 175 1.69 -6.73 -1.99
C ASN A 175 1.23 -6.45 -0.54
N VAL A 176 2.13 -5.93 0.30
CA VAL A 176 1.94 -5.80 1.75
C VAL A 176 1.34 -4.45 2.14
N PHE A 177 1.32 -3.47 1.23
CA PHE A 177 0.80 -2.12 1.53
C PHE A 177 -0.65 -1.92 1.05
N PRO A 178 -1.44 -1.12 1.79
CA PRO A 178 -2.78 -0.74 1.37
C PRO A 178 -2.76 0.16 0.15
N ASN A 179 -3.91 0.26 -0.54
CA ASN A 179 -4.11 1.29 -1.56
C ASN A 179 -4.34 2.66 -0.91
N THR A 180 -5.15 2.70 0.15
CA THR A 180 -5.60 3.94 0.79
C THR A 180 -5.50 3.81 2.30
N VAL A 181 -5.09 4.89 2.95
CA VAL A 181 -5.11 5.00 4.42
C VAL A 181 -6.06 6.12 4.81
N TYR A 182 -6.99 5.80 5.70
CA TYR A 182 -7.94 6.74 6.26
C TYR A 182 -7.62 7.00 7.73
N ALA A 183 -7.98 8.17 8.22
CA ALA A 183 -7.82 8.57 9.60
C ALA A 183 -9.07 9.31 10.11
N GLY A 184 -9.37 9.12 11.38
CA GLY A 184 -10.39 9.87 12.11
C GLY A 184 -10.06 9.92 13.59
N ARG A 185 -10.83 10.73 14.32
CA ARG A 185 -10.63 10.94 15.75
C ARG A 185 -11.97 10.97 16.46
N VAL A 186 -12.00 10.37 17.65
CA VAL A 186 -13.12 10.37 18.57
C VAL A 186 -12.65 10.92 19.91
N ASP A 187 -13.47 11.80 20.48
CA ASP A 187 -13.27 12.27 21.84
C ASP A 187 -13.42 11.13 22.84
N SER A 188 -12.53 11.06 23.84
CA SER A 188 -12.67 10.04 24.88
C SER A 188 -13.96 10.21 25.67
N GLY A 189 -14.65 9.09 25.92
CA GLY A 189 -15.85 9.03 26.74
C GLY A 189 -17.18 9.03 25.98
N THR A 190 -17.17 9.11 24.65
CA THR A 190 -18.39 8.92 23.84
C THR A 190 -18.31 7.61 23.08
N ASP A 191 -19.12 6.62 23.48
CA ASP A 191 -19.25 5.36 22.74
C ASP A 191 -19.55 5.65 21.27
N PHE A 192 -18.91 4.88 20.39
CA PHE A 192 -18.99 5.10 18.95
C PHE A 192 -19.03 3.78 18.21
N SER A 193 -19.30 3.83 16.91
CA SER A 193 -19.19 2.67 16.03
C SER A 193 -18.35 3.02 14.82
N LEU A 194 -17.45 2.11 14.44
CA LEU A 194 -16.80 2.14 13.14
C LEU A 194 -17.74 1.48 12.13
N VAL A 195 -18.13 2.24 11.11
CA VAL A 195 -19.02 1.78 10.05
C VAL A 195 -18.21 1.64 8.76
N ILE A 196 -18.18 0.42 8.21
CA ILE A 196 -17.48 0.10 6.96
C ILE A 196 -18.53 -0.49 6.00
N ASP A 197 -18.79 0.18 4.88
CA ASP A 197 -19.83 -0.21 3.91
C ASP A 197 -21.21 -0.52 4.56
N GLY A 198 -21.55 0.23 5.62
CA GLY A 198 -22.79 0.05 6.38
C GLY A 198 -22.74 -1.02 7.49
N ALA A 199 -21.71 -1.87 7.53
CA ALA A 199 -21.50 -2.80 8.63
C ALA A 199 -20.92 -2.05 9.84
N SER A 200 -21.59 -2.14 10.99
CA SER A 200 -21.26 -1.37 12.19
C SER A 200 -20.54 -2.22 13.23
N THR A 201 -19.37 -1.78 13.67
CA THR A 201 -18.60 -2.36 14.78
C THR A 201 -18.61 -1.38 15.96
N PRO A 202 -19.36 -1.65 17.04
CA PRO A 202 -19.45 -0.74 18.18
C PRO A 202 -18.19 -0.82 19.05
N PHE A 203 -17.76 0.32 19.59
CA PHE A 203 -16.69 0.45 20.57
C PHE A 203 -17.20 1.13 21.83
N LYS A 204 -16.82 0.58 22.99
CA LYS A 204 -17.18 1.13 24.29
C LYS A 204 -15.98 1.71 25.03
N PHE A 205 -16.18 2.87 25.63
CA PHE A 205 -15.18 3.43 26.53
C PHE A 205 -15.27 2.79 27.91
N VAL A 206 -14.11 2.38 28.44
CA VAL A 206 -13.97 1.80 29.78
C VAL A 206 -12.79 2.44 30.50
N THR A 207 -12.85 2.54 31.82
CA THR A 207 -11.71 2.99 32.61
C THR A 207 -10.72 1.84 32.75
N CYS A 208 -9.48 2.04 32.28
CA CYS A 208 -8.46 0.98 32.27
C CYS A 208 -7.54 0.99 33.50
N ALA A 209 -7.50 2.10 34.25
CA ALA A 209 -6.72 2.25 35.48
C ALA A 209 -5.25 1.80 35.32
N GLY A 210 -4.63 2.18 34.19
CA GLY A 210 -3.23 1.85 33.88
C GLY A 210 -2.97 0.40 33.40
N LYS A 211 -4.01 -0.41 33.15
CA LYS A 211 -3.84 -1.76 32.58
C LYS A 211 -3.63 -1.73 31.06
N SER A 212 -2.91 -2.73 30.56
CA SER A 212 -2.66 -2.94 29.14
C SER A 212 -3.89 -3.49 28.43
N ALA A 213 -4.46 -2.65 27.54
CA ALA A 213 -5.53 -2.91 26.57
C ALA A 213 -6.83 -3.56 27.11
N PRO A 214 -7.99 -2.94 26.91
CA PRO A 214 -9.26 -3.52 27.33
C PRO A 214 -9.70 -4.66 26.39
N SER A 215 -10.86 -5.27 26.66
CA SER A 215 -11.35 -6.42 25.90
C SER A 215 -11.64 -6.05 24.42
N ALA A 216 -11.97 -7.04 23.59
CA ALA A 216 -12.37 -6.79 22.21
C ALA A 216 -13.44 -5.68 22.14
N ASN A 217 -13.25 -4.73 21.22
CA ASN A 217 -14.14 -3.58 21.00
C ASN A 217 -14.31 -2.65 22.22
N GLN A 218 -13.30 -2.57 23.08
CA GLN A 218 -13.23 -1.58 24.15
C GLN A 218 -12.04 -0.63 23.93
N VAL A 219 -12.12 0.56 24.51
CA VAL A 219 -11.06 1.59 24.48
C VAL A 219 -10.97 2.28 25.84
N CYS A 220 -9.76 2.68 26.23
CA CYS A 220 -9.53 3.28 27.54
C CYS A 220 -9.99 4.74 27.56
N SER A 221 -10.89 5.12 28.45
CA SER A 221 -11.34 6.52 28.60
C SER A 221 -10.31 7.41 29.29
N ASP A 222 -9.42 6.80 30.07
CA ASP A 222 -8.37 7.44 30.88
C ASP A 222 -7.01 7.52 30.16
N ALA A 223 -6.94 7.08 28.91
CA ALA A 223 -5.71 7.04 28.12
C ALA A 223 -5.96 7.42 26.66
N ASN A 224 -4.90 7.79 25.97
CA ASN A 224 -4.92 7.99 24.52
C ASN A 224 -4.96 6.62 23.83
N ASN A 225 -5.69 6.49 22.72
CA ASN A 225 -5.81 5.21 22.02
C ASN A 225 -5.61 5.35 20.51
N ILE A 226 -5.03 4.33 19.88
CA ILE A 226 -5.05 4.16 18.42
C ILE A 226 -5.78 2.86 18.12
N ILE A 227 -6.84 2.95 17.33
CA ILE A 227 -7.50 1.80 16.73
C ILE A 227 -6.97 1.65 15.32
N PHE A 228 -6.18 0.61 15.12
CA PHE A 228 -5.68 0.25 13.81
C PHE A 228 -6.58 -0.81 13.18
N VAL A 229 -7.06 -0.53 11.98
CA VAL A 229 -7.95 -1.39 11.21
C VAL A 229 -7.27 -1.68 9.90
N ARG A 230 -7.14 -2.96 9.58
CA ARG A 230 -6.72 -3.40 8.25
C ARG A 230 -7.84 -4.20 7.63
N THR A 231 -8.31 -3.74 6.49
CA THR A 231 -9.40 -4.40 5.78
C THR A 231 -8.89 -5.39 4.75
N PHE A 232 -9.70 -6.41 4.49
CA PHE A 232 -9.51 -7.36 3.41
C PHE A 232 -10.86 -7.66 2.78
N PRO A 233 -10.92 -8.25 1.57
CA PRO A 233 -12.19 -8.51 0.90
C PRO A 233 -13.19 -9.37 1.69
N VAL A 234 -12.70 -10.16 2.67
CA VAL A 234 -13.52 -11.15 3.39
C VAL A 234 -13.55 -10.90 4.90
N ALA A 235 -12.51 -10.29 5.47
CA ALA A 235 -12.40 -10.12 6.92
C ALA A 235 -11.59 -8.86 7.25
N ASN A 236 -11.92 -8.22 8.37
CA ASN A 236 -11.20 -7.06 8.85
C ASN A 236 -10.42 -7.42 10.12
N THR A 237 -9.19 -6.94 10.22
CA THR A 237 -8.38 -7.06 11.44
C THR A 237 -8.43 -5.73 12.18
N ILE A 238 -8.83 -5.78 13.45
CA ILE A 238 -8.90 -4.60 14.32
C ILE A 238 -7.95 -4.82 15.49
N LYS A 239 -7.12 -3.81 15.79
CA LYS A 239 -6.21 -3.78 16.93
C LYS A 239 -6.36 -2.46 17.66
N VAL A 240 -6.55 -2.53 18.97
CA VAL A 240 -6.59 -1.35 19.84
C VAL A 240 -5.24 -1.27 20.55
N LEU A 241 -4.57 -0.14 20.40
CA LEU A 241 -3.36 0.21 21.10
C LEU A 241 -3.65 1.32 22.10
N THR A 242 -3.50 1.04 23.38
CA THR A 242 -3.57 2.06 24.44
C THR A 242 -2.19 2.66 24.64
N LEU A 243 -2.11 3.98 24.54
CA LEU A 243 -0.89 4.78 24.71
C LEU A 243 -0.79 5.26 26.16
N LYS A 244 0.44 5.33 26.68
CA LYS A 244 0.70 5.75 28.06
C LYS A 244 0.68 7.27 28.21
#